data_AF-A0A7Z9WM53-F1
#
_entry.id   AF-A0A7Z9WM53-F1
#
_cell.length_a   1.000
_cell.length_b   1.000
_cell.length_c   1.000
_cell.angle_alpha   90.00
_cell.angle_beta   90.00
_cell.angle_gamma   90.00
#
_symmetry.space_group_name_H-M   'P 1'
#
loop_
_entity.id
_entity.type
_entity.pdbx_description
1 polymer ?
#
loop_
_entity_poly.entity_id
_entity_poly.type
_entity_poly.pdbx_seq_one_letter_code
_entity_poly.pdbx_strand_id
1 'polypeptide(L)'
;MPALLSPPLVLSLVIASAYAAVFNLWQGGRAKKLPLHLVASWLGFGIGELAGDLLGLDVAMIGQIHVLEGSLGSWLLMFLAKWLKM
;
A
#
# COMPACT_ATOMS: atom_id res chain seq x y z
N MET A 1 2.71 -8.92 -23.45
CA MET A 1 3.75 -7.87 -23.31
C MET A 1 3.82 -7.55 -21.83
N PRO A 2 4.99 -7.53 -21.16
CA PRO A 2 5.11 -7.83 -19.73
C PRO A 2 4.40 -6.76 -18.88
N ALA A 3 3.11 -6.97 -18.61
CA ALA A 3 2.29 -6.09 -17.76
C ALA A 3 2.78 -6.05 -16.30
N LEU A 4 3.61 -7.03 -15.91
CA LEU A 4 4.23 -7.13 -14.58
C LEU A 4 5.26 -6.02 -14.28
N LEU A 5 5.76 -5.32 -15.31
CA LEU A 5 6.74 -4.24 -15.18
C LEU A 5 6.20 -2.92 -15.75
N SER A 6 4.89 -2.65 -15.61
CA SER A 6 4.40 -1.32 -15.90
C SER A 6 4.98 -0.33 -14.88
N PRO A 7 5.47 0.86 -15.29
CA PRO A 7 6.01 1.85 -14.37
C PRO A 7 5.07 2.18 -13.19
N PRO A 8 3.74 2.24 -13.38
CA PRO A 8 2.81 2.44 -12.28
C PRO A 8 2.82 1.30 -11.24
N LEU A 9 2.80 0.04 -11.69
CA LEU A 9 2.86 -1.11 -10.79
C LEU A 9 4.15 -1.14 -9.98
N VAL A 10 5.28 -0.83 -10.60
CA VAL A 10 6.56 -0.81 -9.90
C VAL A 10 6.56 0.32 -8.86
N LEU A 11 6.07 1.50 -9.22
CA LEU A 11 5.99 2.63 -8.29
C LEU A 11 5.05 2.34 -7.11
N SER A 12 3.87 1.77 -7.35
CA SER A 12 2.94 1.40 -6.28
C SER A 12 3.53 0.35 -5.34
N LEU A 13 4.24 -0.65 -5.87
CA LEU A 13 4.91 -1.68 -5.08
C LEU A 13 6.06 -1.09 -4.23
N VAL A 14 6.82 -0.15 -4.77
CA VAL A 14 7.90 0.55 -4.06
C VAL A 14 7.33 1.42 -2.94
N ILE A 15 6.29 2.20 -3.21
CA ILE A 15 5.64 3.05 -2.20
C ILE A 15 5.02 2.19 -1.09
N ALA A 16 4.27 1.16 -1.45
CA ALA A 16 3.61 0.28 -0.50
C ALA A 16 4.62 -0.52 0.33
N SER A 17 5.73 -0.97 -0.25
CA SER A 17 6.80 -1.64 0.51
C SER A 17 7.52 -0.69 1.46
N ALA A 18 7.74 0.58 1.07
CA ALA A 18 8.25 1.62 1.96
C ALA A 18 7.30 1.85 3.15
N TYR A 19 5.98 1.95 2.94
CA TYR A 19 5.02 2.07 4.03
C TYR A 19 5.03 0.87 4.97
N ALA A 20 5.10 -0.35 4.45
CA ALA A 20 5.19 -1.56 5.27
C ALA A 20 6.46 -1.56 6.15
N ALA A 21 7.59 -1.12 5.60
CA ALA A 21 8.85 -1.01 6.32
C ALA A 21 8.75 0.05 7.44
N VAL A 22 8.24 1.24 7.13
CA VAL A 22 8.03 2.33 8.11
C VAL A 22 7.09 1.87 9.22
N PHE A 23 5.96 1.25 8.87
CA PHE A 23 4.99 0.74 9.84
C PHE A 23 5.58 -0.36 10.73
N ASN A 24 6.37 -1.27 10.16
CA ASN A 24 7.03 -2.32 10.93
C ASN A 24 8.09 -1.75 11.89
N LEU A 25 8.86 -0.75 11.46
CA LEU A 25 9.86 -0.06 12.29
C LEU A 25 9.20 0.75 13.40
N TRP A 26 8.16 1.52 13.09
CA TRP A 26 7.43 2.35 14.06
C TRP A 26 6.86 1.52 15.22
N GLN A 27 6.48 0.28 14.95
CA GLN A 27 5.95 -0.64 15.96
C GLN A 27 7.00 -1.42 16.75
N GLY A 28 8.30 -1.22 16.49
CA GLY A 28 9.36 -2.06 17.06
C GLY A 28 9.23 -3.54 16.66
N GLY A 29 8.61 -3.81 15.49
CA GLY A 29 8.25 -5.15 15.04
C GLY A 29 9.47 -5.98 14.64
N ARG A 30 9.56 -7.22 15.13
CA ARG A 30 10.56 -8.21 14.67
C ARG A 30 10.40 -8.47 13.17
N ALA A 31 11.52 -8.69 12.46
CA ALA A 31 11.55 -9.00 11.03
C ALA A 31 10.59 -10.12 10.59
N LYS A 32 10.28 -11.07 11.49
CA LYS A 32 9.28 -12.13 11.26
C LYS A 32 7.86 -11.63 10.94
N LYS A 33 7.49 -10.41 11.34
CA LYS A 33 6.17 -9.81 11.05
C LYS A 33 6.15 -8.99 9.75
N LEU A 34 7.31 -8.69 9.17
CA LEU A 34 7.43 -7.88 7.97
C LEU A 34 6.65 -8.43 6.76
N PRO A 35 6.66 -9.75 6.46
CA PRO A 35 5.92 -10.28 5.31
C PRO A 35 4.42 -10.02 5.41
N LEU A 36 3.85 -10.07 6.61
CA LEU A 36 2.44 -9.78 6.83
C LEU A 36 2.13 -8.30 6.55
N HIS A 37 2.95 -7.39 7.07
CA HIS A 37 2.77 -5.95 6.82
C HIS A 37 2.95 -5.60 5.34
N LEU A 38 3.86 -6.29 4.63
CA LEU A 38 4.04 -6.12 3.19
C LEU A 38 2.79 -6.52 2.40
N VAL A 39 2.26 -7.73 2.64
CA VAL A 39 1.06 -8.21 1.96
C VAL A 39 -0.14 -7.31 2.27
N ALA A 40 -0.32 -6.92 3.56
CA ALA A 40 -1.39 -6.02 3.95
C ALA A 40 -1.24 -4.63 3.27
N SER A 41 -0.02 -4.10 3.20
CA SER A 41 0.25 -2.82 2.54
C SER A 41 -0.03 -2.88 1.04
N TRP A 42 0.40 -3.94 0.35
CA TRP A 42 0.16 -4.11 -1.09
C TRP A 42 -1.34 -4.22 -1.39
N LEU A 43 -2.06 -5.04 -0.63
CA LEU A 43 -3.51 -5.17 -0.78
C LEU A 43 -4.22 -3.85 -0.48
N GLY A 44 -3.84 -3.17 0.60
CA GLY A 44 -4.43 -1.90 0.99
C GLY A 44 -4.17 -0.80 -0.05
N PHE A 45 -2.96 -0.75 -0.60
CA PHE A 45 -2.60 0.20 -1.65
C PHE A 45 -3.39 -0.06 -2.92
N GLY A 46 -3.47 -1.31 -3.39
CA GLY A 46 -4.25 -1.65 -4.57
C GLY A 46 -5.74 -1.35 -4.40
N ILE A 47 -6.33 -1.67 -3.24
CA ILE A 47 -7.74 -1.36 -2.94
C ILE A 47 -7.97 0.16 -2.91
N GLY A 48 -7.07 0.91 -2.26
CA GLY A 48 -7.15 2.36 -2.19
C GLY A 48 -7.02 3.02 -3.57
N GLU A 49 -6.09 2.56 -4.39
CA GLU A 49 -5.89 3.06 -5.75
C GLU A 49 -7.10 2.80 -6.66
N LEU A 50 -7.69 1.59 -6.57
CA LEU A 50 -8.93 1.27 -7.27
C LEU A 50 -10.11 2.12 -6.76
N ALA A 51 -10.19 2.38 -5.46
CA ALA A 51 -11.22 3.24 -4.91
C ALA A 51 -11.07 4.69 -5.40
N GLY A 52 -9.84 5.20 -5.49
CA GLY A 52 -9.55 6.52 -6.08
C GLY A 52 -10.00 6.61 -7.54
N ASP A 53 -9.70 5.58 -8.32
CA ASP A 53 -10.09 5.49 -9.73
C ASP A 53 -11.62 5.45 -9.91
N LEU A 54 -12.31 4.64 -9.09
CA LEU A 54 -13.78 4.54 -9.13
C LEU A 54 -14.48 5.84 -8.67
N LEU A 55 -13.89 6.56 -7.72
CA LEU A 55 -14.45 7.79 -7.16
C LEU A 55 -14.04 9.04 -7.97
N GLY A 56 -13.12 8.92 -8.93
CA GLY A 56 -12.60 10.04 -9.72
C GLY A 56 -11.86 11.06 -8.86
N LEU A 57 -11.11 10.61 -7.85
CA LEU A 57 -10.43 11.48 -6.90
C LEU A 57 -9.03 11.86 -7.39
N ASP A 58 -8.91 12.93 -8.16
CA ASP A 58 -7.63 13.37 -8.74
C ASP A 58 -6.75 14.19 -7.76
N VAL A 59 -6.89 14.00 -6.45
CA VAL A 59 -6.34 14.92 -5.44
C VAL A 59 -4.81 14.85 -5.36
N ALA A 60 -4.22 13.65 -5.44
CA ALA A 60 -2.77 13.49 -5.48
C ALA A 60 -2.38 12.30 -6.37
N MET A 61 -2.37 12.57 -7.67
CA MET A 61 -1.98 11.59 -8.67
C MET A 61 -0.51 11.73 -9.09
N ILE A 62 0.17 10.59 -9.25
CA ILE A 62 1.45 10.52 -9.94
C ILE A 62 1.23 9.71 -11.22
N GLY A 63 1.15 10.39 -12.35
CA GLY A 63 0.75 9.77 -13.61
C GLY A 63 -0.71 9.31 -13.54
N GLN A 64 -0.93 7.99 -13.52
CA GLN A 64 -2.24 7.35 -13.39
C GLN A 64 -2.50 6.77 -11.99
N ILE A 65 -1.57 6.93 -11.05
CA ILE A 65 -1.66 6.33 -9.72
C ILE A 65 -2.29 7.31 -8.75
N HIS A 66 -3.36 6.89 -8.09
CA HIS A 66 -4.00 7.57 -6.97
C HIS A 66 -3.20 7.36 -5.68
N VAL A 67 -2.12 8.13 -5.50
CA VAL A 67 -1.12 7.89 -4.45
C VAL A 67 -1.71 8.13 -3.07
N LEU A 68 -2.55 9.15 -2.89
CA LEU A 68 -3.14 9.48 -1.60
C LEU A 68 -4.08 8.36 -1.14
N GLU A 69 -4.97 7.93 -2.01
CA GLU A 69 -5.99 6.92 -1.78
C GLU A 69 -5.34 5.56 -1.54
N GLY A 70 -4.34 5.20 -2.36
CA GLY A 70 -3.50 4.02 -2.15
C GLY A 70 -2.76 4.06 -0.80
N SER A 71 -2.23 5.22 -0.41
CA SER A 71 -1.57 5.38 0.90
C SER A 71 -2.55 5.20 2.06
N LEU A 72 -3.73 5.81 1.98
CA LEU A 72 -4.78 5.66 3.00
C LEU A 72 -5.23 4.20 3.11
N GLY A 73 -5.48 3.54 1.98
CA GLY A 73 -5.86 2.13 1.95
C GLY A 73 -4.78 1.22 2.53
N SER A 74 -3.51 1.44 2.18
CA SER A 74 -2.35 0.72 2.72
C SER A 74 -2.27 0.83 4.24
N TRP A 75 -2.33 2.05 4.78
CA TRP A 75 -2.25 2.29 6.22
C TRP A 75 -3.45 1.67 6.95
N LEU A 76 -4.67 1.85 6.44
CA LEU A 76 -5.88 1.26 7.01
C LEU A 76 -5.79 -0.27 7.09
N LEU A 77 -5.39 -0.94 6.00
CA LEU A 77 -5.30 -2.40 5.98
C LEU A 77 -4.18 -2.92 6.89
N MET A 78 -3.04 -2.22 6.96
CA MET A 78 -1.96 -2.57 7.90
C MET A 78 -2.41 -2.43 9.36
N PHE A 79 -3.17 -1.38 9.70
CA PHE A 79 -3.76 -1.22 11.02
C PHE A 79 -4.78 -2.32 11.34
N LEU A 80 -5.67 -2.66 10.39
CA LEU A 80 -6.61 -3.77 10.54
C LEU A 80 -5.90 -5.11 10.73
N ALA A 81 -4.90 -5.41 9.90
CA ALA A 81 -4.14 -6.66 9.97
C ALA A 81 -3.39 -6.80 11.30
N LYS A 82 -2.89 -5.68 11.84
CA LYS A 82 -2.33 -5.63 13.19
C LYS A 82 -3.42 -5.87 14.24
N TRP A 83 -4.55 -5.17 14.16
CA TRP A 83 -5.63 -5.28 15.14
C TRP A 83 -6.21 -6.70 15.21
N LEU A 84 -6.37 -7.37 14.08
CA LEU A 84 -6.85 -8.76 14.02
C LEU A 84 -5.85 -9.77 14.58
N LYS A 85 -4.56 -9.44 14.54
CA LYS A 85 -3.46 -10.29 15.05
C LYS A 85 -3.00 -9.90 16.45
N MET A 86 -3.66 -8.91 17.06
CA MET A 86 -3.50 -8.50 18.46
C MET A 86 -4.47 -9.25 19.34
#